data_AF-A0A0Q4RRF8-F1
#
_entry.id   AF-A0A0Q4RRF8-F1
#
_cell.length_a   1.000
_cell.length_b   1.000
_cell.length_c   1.000
_cell.angle_alpha   90.00
_cell.angle_beta   90.00
_cell.angle_gamma   90.00
#
_symmetry.space_group_name_H-M   'P 1'
#
loop_
_entity.id
_entity.type
_entity.pdbx_description
1 polymer ?
#
loop_
_entity_poly.entity_id
_entity_poly.type
_entity_poly.pdbx_seq_one_letter_code
_entity_poly.pdbx_strand_id
1 'polypeptide(L)'
;MKKILLVLSVVLLLSACYKDDINDLKNDVNDLKNRMAQYENLLDVLNKRLYVTSYETKDGSYVITMSDGTKLSVRNTSSFIKIGENGNWWIDGIDTGNPAKGDKGANGENGSNGQNGSNGTDGANGADGAKGDAPKIAIGSNGNWIINDVDSGISASGQKGKDAAEITAVAIANGIMTFTFADGRTISILASAPEIAIAVPTGGFTIDKMQWFRVQPQLTNAGGATYKWFINKEEAGTTTDLFSVFATPGTYNVEFKAKNGVGENSKTFTVVVTDKTYLNRITQVFEFLPAPGQFTNSLPAATAADTDETMRVKAETALTSGSMVSLGGFGGYVQFGFDHTIINKDGNDFVVLGNAFTDWSEPGIVMVSYDANGNGKADDEWFEIAGSEHGKATTIKNYEMTYYKPDAEPANPNEPNYIRWTDNQGQSGYIAKNTYHKQTYYPMWKGASSITFKGTFLKSNIYDKSGTGSNWANPPYDWGYTDNWANADVRGQIDLNWAVNAKGESVKLKGINFIKVYNSNRADGGWLGEVSTEVSGFKDLNLP
;
A
#
# COMPACT_ATOMS: atom_id res chain seq x y z
N MET A 1 -81.12 -13.51 0.26
CA MET A 1 -80.62 -12.32 1.01
C MET A 1 -80.00 -12.67 2.37
N LYS A 2 -80.62 -13.48 3.23
CA LYS A 2 -80.05 -13.80 4.57
C LYS A 2 -78.69 -14.53 4.59
N LYS A 3 -78.38 -15.38 3.59
CA LYS A 3 -77.07 -16.06 3.50
C LYS A 3 -75.92 -15.17 3.01
N ILE A 4 -76.21 -14.11 2.24
CA ILE A 4 -75.20 -13.16 1.74
C ILE A 4 -74.83 -12.14 2.82
N LEU A 5 -75.79 -11.75 3.66
CA LEU A 5 -75.56 -10.81 4.76
C LEU A 5 -74.68 -11.39 5.89
N LEU A 6 -74.71 -12.72 6.10
CA LEU A 6 -73.90 -13.42 7.10
C LEU A 6 -72.44 -13.59 6.65
N VAL A 7 -72.20 -13.78 5.35
CA VAL A 7 -70.85 -13.90 4.79
C VAL A 7 -70.16 -12.53 4.76
N LEU A 8 -70.90 -11.45 4.47
CA LEU A 8 -70.36 -10.09 4.45
C LEU A 8 -69.95 -9.60 5.86
N SER A 9 -70.70 -9.96 6.90
CA SER A 9 -70.37 -9.62 8.28
C SER A 9 -69.18 -10.41 8.83
N VAL A 10 -69.03 -11.68 8.45
CA VAL A 10 -67.85 -12.50 8.82
C VAL A 10 -66.57 -12.02 8.09
N VAL A 11 -66.67 -11.60 6.83
CA VAL A 11 -65.52 -11.02 6.09
C VAL A 11 -65.10 -9.67 6.66
N LEU A 12 -66.05 -8.82 7.08
CA LEU A 12 -65.77 -7.54 7.74
C LEU A 12 -65.13 -7.73 9.13
N LEU A 13 -65.60 -8.70 9.93
CA LEU A 13 -65.02 -9.04 11.24
C LEU A 13 -63.59 -9.62 11.13
N LEU A 14 -63.34 -10.48 10.14
CA LEU A 14 -61.99 -11.00 9.87
C LEU A 14 -61.03 -9.90 9.43
N SER A 15 -61.46 -8.99 8.54
CA SER A 15 -60.61 -7.90 8.05
C SER A 15 -60.24 -6.85 9.11
N ALA A 16 -61.05 -6.71 10.16
CA ALA A 16 -60.75 -5.83 11.29
C ALA A 16 -59.66 -6.44 12.19
N CYS A 17 -59.77 -7.72 12.57
CA CYS A 17 -58.71 -8.42 13.32
C CYS A 17 -57.37 -8.44 12.59
N TYR A 18 -57.36 -8.74 11.27
CA TYR A 18 -56.11 -8.71 10.50
C TYR A 18 -55.47 -7.33 10.44
N LYS A 19 -56.25 -6.25 10.46
CA LYS A 19 -55.72 -4.89 10.41
C LYS A 19 -55.08 -4.49 11.73
N ASP A 20 -55.66 -4.91 12.85
CA ASP A 20 -55.13 -4.70 14.19
C ASP A 20 -53.85 -5.54 14.38
N ASP A 21 -53.87 -6.82 14.01
CA ASP A 21 -52.68 -7.70 14.03
C ASP A 21 -51.53 -7.15 13.18
N ILE A 22 -51.82 -6.58 12.00
CA ILE A 22 -50.82 -5.94 11.12
C ILE A 22 -50.26 -4.65 11.73
N ASN A 23 -51.07 -3.88 12.46
CA ASN A 23 -50.60 -2.66 13.13
C ASN A 23 -49.74 -3.01 14.33
N ASP A 24 -50.11 -4.04 15.10
CA ASP A 24 -49.31 -4.54 16.22
C ASP A 24 -47.97 -5.10 15.73
N LEU A 25 -47.95 -5.88 14.65
CA LEU A 25 -46.69 -6.33 14.04
C LEU A 25 -45.82 -5.15 13.54
N LYS A 26 -46.41 -4.10 12.98
CA LYS A 26 -45.65 -2.90 12.59
C LYS A 26 -45.05 -2.18 13.79
N ASN A 27 -45.79 -2.11 14.89
CA ASN A 27 -45.31 -1.53 16.14
C ASN A 27 -44.15 -2.35 16.71
N ASP A 28 -44.28 -3.68 16.74
CA ASP A 28 -43.21 -4.60 17.18
C ASP A 28 -41.96 -4.49 16.29
N VAL A 29 -42.14 -4.42 14.97
CA VAL A 29 -41.02 -4.22 14.02
C VAL A 29 -40.34 -2.87 14.22
N ASN A 30 -41.11 -1.82 14.50
CA ASN A 30 -40.55 -0.50 14.79
C ASN A 30 -39.82 -0.48 16.15
N ASP A 31 -40.35 -1.15 17.17
CA ASP A 31 -39.69 -1.32 18.46
C ASP A 31 -38.37 -2.10 18.31
N LEU A 32 -38.38 -3.20 17.55
CA LEU A 32 -37.19 -3.97 17.24
C LEU A 32 -36.13 -3.15 16.50
N LYS A 33 -36.52 -2.35 15.51
CA LYS A 33 -35.60 -1.43 14.81
C LYS A 33 -34.99 -0.40 15.76
N ASN A 34 -35.80 0.17 16.66
CA ASN A 34 -35.31 1.12 17.66
C ASN A 34 -34.33 0.46 18.63
N ARG A 35 -34.62 -0.77 19.06
CA ARG A 35 -33.72 -1.56 19.92
C ARG A 35 -32.42 -1.95 19.21
N MET A 36 -32.48 -2.32 17.93
CA MET A 36 -31.29 -2.57 17.11
C MET A 36 -30.41 -1.32 16.99
N ALA A 37 -31.01 -0.15 16.71
CA ALA A 37 -30.27 1.11 16.67
C ALA A 37 -29.63 1.46 18.03
N GLN A 38 -30.31 1.16 19.14
CA GLN A 38 -29.75 1.31 20.49
C GLN A 38 -28.57 0.35 20.73
N TYR A 39 -28.64 -0.89 20.27
CA TYR A 39 -27.53 -1.85 20.38
C TYR A 39 -26.35 -1.48 19.48
N GLU A 40 -26.59 -1.00 18.26
CA GLU A 40 -25.55 -0.49 17.37
C GLU A 40 -24.84 0.73 17.98
N ASN A 41 -25.61 1.65 18.58
CA ASN A 41 -25.05 2.80 19.29
C ASN A 41 -24.25 2.35 20.54
N LEU A 42 -24.76 1.38 21.31
CA LEU A 42 -24.04 0.82 22.44
C LEU A 42 -22.74 0.12 22.02
N LEU A 43 -22.75 -0.59 20.89
CA LEU A 43 -21.58 -1.24 20.31
C LEU A 43 -20.55 -0.21 19.81
N ASP A 44 -21.02 0.86 19.17
CA ASP A 44 -20.19 2.00 18.76
C ASP A 44 -19.54 2.69 19.97
N VAL A 45 -20.31 2.93 21.04
CA VAL A 45 -19.83 3.50 22.31
C VAL A 45 -18.84 2.55 23.02
N LEU A 46 -19.06 1.23 22.99
CA LEU A 46 -18.16 0.24 23.58
C LEU A 46 -16.84 0.14 22.81
N ASN A 47 -16.89 0.15 21.47
CA ASN A 47 -15.70 0.14 20.60
C ASN A 47 -14.93 1.47 20.66
N LYS A 48 -15.61 2.58 20.96
CA LYS A 48 -15.01 3.92 21.14
C LYS A 48 -14.64 4.24 22.59
N ARG A 49 -14.67 3.28 23.52
CA ARG A 49 -14.17 3.53 24.88
C ARG A 49 -12.72 3.98 24.79
N LEU A 50 -12.43 5.12 25.40
CA LEU A 50 -11.08 5.68 25.46
C LEU A 50 -10.16 4.72 26.21
N TYR A 51 -9.06 4.29 25.59
CA TYR A 51 -8.04 3.45 26.22
C TYR A 51 -6.64 3.98 25.89
N VAL A 52 -5.64 3.63 26.70
CA VAL A 52 -4.26 4.08 26.47
C VAL A 52 -3.62 3.26 25.36
N THR A 53 -3.06 3.94 24.36
CA THR A 53 -2.28 3.33 23.28
C THR A 53 -0.78 3.44 23.51
N SER A 54 -0.33 4.49 24.21
CA SER A 54 1.06 4.66 24.63
C SER A 54 1.19 5.61 25.82
N TYR A 55 2.32 5.54 26.52
CA TYR A 55 2.76 6.56 27.47
C TYR A 55 4.27 6.72 27.40
N GLU A 56 4.76 7.94 27.53
CA GLU A 56 6.20 8.25 27.58
C GLU A 56 6.50 9.25 28.70
N THR A 57 7.72 9.20 29.23
CA THR A 57 8.21 10.21 30.18
C THR A 57 8.99 11.26 29.43
N LYS A 58 8.60 12.52 29.58
CA LYS A 58 9.24 13.67 28.93
C LYS A 58 9.17 14.91 29.83
N ASP A 59 10.30 15.58 30.03
CA ASP A 59 10.40 16.88 30.73
C ASP A 59 9.67 16.93 32.09
N GLY A 60 9.84 15.89 32.92
CA GLY A 60 9.17 15.81 34.23
C GLY A 60 7.65 15.57 34.15
N SER A 61 7.16 15.00 33.05
CA SER A 61 5.77 14.62 32.83
C SER A 61 5.61 13.25 32.15
N TYR A 62 4.49 12.58 32.39
CA TYR A 62 3.95 11.51 31.54
C TYR A 62 3.13 12.13 30.41
N VAL A 63 3.44 11.78 29.17
CA VAL A 63 2.59 12.04 28.00
C VAL A 63 1.87 10.75 27.65
N ILE A 64 0.58 10.68 27.95
CA ILE A 64 -0.29 9.53 27.72
C ILE A 64 -1.07 9.76 26.43
N THR A 65 -0.95 8.86 25.46
CA THR A 65 -1.72 8.89 24.22
C THR A 65 -2.91 7.94 24.32
N MET A 66 -4.09 8.45 23.99
CA MET A 66 -5.35 7.73 24.02
C MET A 66 -5.66 7.09 22.66
N SER A 67 -6.69 6.23 22.62
CA SER A 67 -7.13 5.50 21.42
C SER A 67 -7.73 6.39 20.33
N ASP A 68 -8.19 7.59 20.66
CA ASP A 68 -8.65 8.62 19.73
C ASP A 68 -7.52 9.57 19.28
N GLY A 69 -6.28 9.32 19.71
CA GLY A 69 -5.11 10.15 19.43
C GLY A 69 -4.94 11.36 20.35
N THR A 70 -5.88 11.61 21.28
CA THR A 70 -5.70 12.68 22.27
C THR A 70 -4.52 12.38 23.17
N LYS A 71 -3.82 13.44 23.59
CA LYS A 71 -2.65 13.35 24.47
C LYS A 71 -2.94 14.06 25.78
N LEU A 72 -2.72 13.37 26.89
CA LEU A 72 -2.79 13.90 28.23
C LEU A 72 -1.37 14.04 28.78
N SER A 73 -0.97 15.25 29.17
CA SER A 73 0.31 15.51 29.84
C SER A 73 0.09 15.68 31.33
N VAL A 74 0.73 14.86 32.15
CA VAL A 74 0.60 14.88 33.62
C VAL A 74 1.99 14.91 34.26
N ARG A 75 2.26 15.83 35.18
CA ARG A 75 3.56 15.94 35.85
C ARG A 75 3.91 14.65 36.62
N ASN A 76 5.18 14.26 36.59
CA ASN A 76 5.71 13.10 37.31
C ASN A 76 6.82 13.43 38.32
N THR A 77 7.06 14.73 38.59
CA THR A 77 7.98 15.22 39.63
C THR A 77 7.44 16.48 40.31
N SER A 78 7.93 16.74 41.52
CA SER A 78 7.69 17.96 42.28
C SER A 78 8.30 19.19 41.63
N SER A 79 7.66 20.35 41.84
CA SER A 79 8.15 21.64 41.32
C SER A 79 9.56 21.92 41.86
N PHE A 80 10.49 22.32 40.99
CA PHE A 80 11.91 22.53 41.33
C PHE A 80 12.25 24.01 41.39
N ILE A 81 12.84 24.45 42.52
CA ILE A 81 13.29 25.83 42.74
C ILE A 81 14.81 25.89 42.68
N LYS A 82 15.35 26.81 41.89
CA LYS A 82 16.79 27.10 41.86
C LYS A 82 17.05 28.61 41.84
N ILE A 83 18.29 29.00 42.14
CA ILE A 83 18.78 30.35 41.88
C ILE A 83 19.38 30.34 40.46
N GLY A 84 18.88 31.19 39.57
CA GLY A 84 19.42 31.35 38.23
C GLY A 84 20.74 32.09 38.22
N GLU A 85 21.46 32.01 37.09
CA GLU A 85 22.73 32.75 36.91
C GLU A 85 22.56 34.26 37.05
N ASN A 86 21.35 34.77 36.74
CA ASN A 86 20.97 36.17 36.93
C ASN A 86 20.64 36.54 38.39
N GLY A 87 20.77 35.61 39.33
CA GLY A 87 20.51 35.83 40.74
C GLY A 87 19.04 35.84 41.14
N ASN A 88 18.12 35.59 40.21
CA ASN A 88 16.68 35.47 40.50
C ASN A 88 16.31 34.06 40.97
N TRP A 89 15.17 33.95 41.62
CA TRP A 89 14.51 32.65 41.80
C TRP A 89 13.95 32.16 40.46
N TRP A 90 14.21 30.89 40.16
CA TRP A 90 13.63 30.17 39.01
C TRP A 90 12.78 29.01 39.53
N ILE A 91 11.57 28.89 39.02
CA ILE A 91 10.62 27.83 39.38
C ILE A 91 10.28 27.08 38.09
N ASP A 92 10.54 25.77 38.05
CA ASP A 92 10.29 24.91 36.88
C ASP A 92 10.90 25.44 35.56
N GLY A 93 12.07 26.09 35.64
CA GLY A 93 12.75 26.64 34.47
C GLY A 93 12.21 27.99 33.97
N ILE A 94 11.29 28.63 34.72
CA ILE A 94 10.82 29.99 34.45
C ILE A 94 11.46 30.95 35.45
N ASP A 95 12.07 32.03 34.94
CA ASP A 95 12.58 33.14 35.77
C ASP A 95 11.40 33.90 36.38
N THR A 96 11.38 34.00 37.72
CA THR A 96 10.32 34.72 38.43
C THR A 96 10.48 36.23 38.37
N GLY A 97 11.65 36.73 37.96
CA GLY A 97 12.00 38.16 38.06
C GLY A 97 12.28 38.63 39.49
N ASN A 98 12.15 37.75 40.50
CA ASN A 98 12.38 38.09 41.90
C ASN A 98 13.81 37.72 42.32
N PRO A 99 14.61 38.67 42.85
CA PRO A 99 15.96 38.41 43.33
C PRO A 99 15.99 37.39 44.46
N ALA A 100 16.95 36.47 44.41
CA ALA A 100 17.18 35.46 45.45
C ALA A 100 18.06 35.95 46.62
N LYS A 101 18.61 37.15 46.50
CA LYS A 101 19.45 37.80 47.52
C LYS A 101 18.90 39.21 47.77
N GLY A 102 18.91 39.63 49.04
CA GLY A 102 18.53 40.99 49.42
C GLY A 102 19.53 42.05 48.92
N ASP A 103 19.10 43.31 48.96
CA ASP A 103 19.92 44.45 48.52
C ASP A 103 21.22 44.56 49.34
N LYS A 104 22.29 45.01 48.68
CA LYS A 104 23.59 45.25 49.32
C LYS A 104 23.49 46.48 50.24
N GLY A 105 23.87 46.35 51.50
CA GLY A 105 23.89 47.45 52.47
C GLY A 105 24.76 48.63 52.00
N ALA A 106 24.42 49.84 52.47
CA ALA A 106 25.14 51.07 52.13
C ALA A 106 26.59 51.05 52.63
N ASN A 107 27.51 51.61 51.85
CA ASN A 107 28.91 51.80 52.27
C ASN A 107 29.00 52.85 53.39
N GLY A 108 29.86 52.63 54.39
CA GLY A 108 30.11 53.61 55.46
C GLY A 108 30.79 54.90 54.95
N GLU A 109 30.59 56.00 55.66
CA GLU A 109 31.19 57.30 55.34
C GLU A 109 32.71 57.30 55.59
N ASN A 110 33.47 57.93 54.68
CA ASN A 110 34.92 58.09 54.81
C ASN A 110 35.29 59.09 55.92
N GLY A 111 36.27 58.75 56.77
CA GLY A 111 36.77 59.62 57.83
C GLY A 111 37.52 60.87 57.32
N SER A 112 37.56 61.92 58.15
CA SER A 112 38.20 63.21 57.83
C SER A 112 39.73 63.14 57.92
N ASN A 113 40.44 63.75 56.95
CA ASN A 113 41.90 63.84 56.97
C ASN A 113 42.40 64.82 58.06
N GLY A 114 43.31 64.39 58.93
CA GLY A 114 43.95 65.21 59.98
C GLY A 114 45.13 66.06 59.49
N GLN A 115 45.35 67.23 60.09
CA GLN A 115 46.49 68.12 59.82
C GLN A 115 47.81 67.60 60.42
N ASN A 116 48.93 67.93 59.75
CA ASN A 116 50.30 67.46 60.02
C ASN A 116 50.71 67.54 61.49
N GLY A 117 51.08 66.37 62.06
CA GLY A 117 51.75 66.29 63.35
C GLY A 117 51.26 65.20 64.31
N SER A 118 50.58 64.14 63.84
CA SER A 118 50.31 62.88 64.56
C SER A 118 49.78 61.86 63.55
N ASN A 119 50.13 60.58 63.63
CA ASN A 119 49.42 59.55 62.85
C ASN A 119 47.94 59.58 63.27
N GLY A 120 47.03 59.87 62.34
CA GLY A 120 45.60 59.67 62.57
C GLY A 120 45.34 58.19 62.81
N THR A 121 44.52 57.87 63.81
CA THR A 121 43.99 56.52 64.00
C THR A 121 43.16 56.13 62.79
N ASP A 122 43.36 54.91 62.26
CA ASP A 122 42.47 54.34 61.24
C ASP A 122 41.02 54.47 61.69
N GLY A 123 40.14 54.92 60.78
CA GLY A 123 38.71 54.96 61.05
C GLY A 123 38.21 53.57 61.40
N ALA A 124 37.33 53.46 62.40
CA ALA A 124 36.71 52.19 62.76
C ALA A 124 36.11 51.53 61.51
N ASN A 125 36.36 50.23 61.31
CA ASN A 125 35.64 49.43 60.31
C ASN A 125 34.14 49.72 60.47
N GLY A 126 33.47 50.05 59.38
CA GLY A 126 32.01 50.19 59.38
C GLY A 126 31.39 48.90 59.91
N ALA A 127 30.35 49.03 60.76
CA ALA A 127 29.61 47.88 61.23
C ALA A 127 29.15 47.03 60.04
N ASP A 128 29.24 45.71 60.16
CA ASP A 128 28.65 44.79 59.19
C ASP A 128 27.22 45.25 58.89
N GLY A 129 26.89 45.40 57.61
CA GLY A 129 25.54 45.75 57.19
C GLY A 129 24.54 44.79 57.83
N ALA A 130 23.40 45.29 58.27
CA ALA A 130 22.37 44.47 58.90
C ALA A 130 22.13 43.21 58.06
N LYS A 131 22.15 42.04 58.71
CA LYS A 131 21.89 40.75 58.06
C LYS A 131 20.56 40.88 57.32
N GLY A 132 20.61 40.90 55.98
CA GLY A 132 19.41 41.02 55.16
C GLY A 132 18.43 39.91 55.55
N ASP A 133 17.15 40.26 55.67
CA ASP A 133 16.12 39.29 56.01
C ASP A 133 16.12 38.16 54.97
N ALA A 134 16.07 36.92 55.46
CA ALA A 134 15.90 35.78 54.58
C ALA A 134 14.58 35.95 53.82
N PRO A 135 14.55 35.73 52.49
CA PRO A 135 13.34 35.91 51.70
C PRO A 135 12.23 35.01 52.23
N LYS A 136 11.01 35.57 52.34
CA LYS A 136 9.84 34.84 52.82
C LYS A 136 9.16 34.17 51.64
N ILE A 137 9.06 32.84 51.69
CA ILE A 137 8.37 32.03 50.68
C ILE A 137 7.09 31.47 51.31
N ALA A 138 5.95 31.69 50.66
CA ALA A 138 4.65 31.21 51.10
C ALA A 138 3.78 30.79 49.91
N ILE A 139 2.67 30.11 50.19
CA ILE A 139 1.62 29.83 49.21
C ILE A 139 0.49 30.84 49.42
N GLY A 140 0.14 31.56 48.35
CA GLY A 140 -0.92 32.56 48.38
C GLY A 140 -2.30 31.92 48.45
N SER A 141 -3.32 32.69 48.85
CA SER A 141 -4.72 32.22 48.86
C SER A 141 -5.24 31.86 47.45
N ASN A 142 -4.58 32.38 46.42
CA ASN A 142 -4.74 32.02 45.01
C ASN A 142 -3.77 30.92 44.55
N GLY A 143 -3.20 30.13 45.45
CA GLY A 143 -2.40 28.93 45.15
C GLY A 143 -1.14 29.17 44.32
N ASN A 144 -0.69 30.42 44.20
CA ASN A 144 0.58 30.79 43.59
C ASN A 144 1.70 30.85 44.63
N TRP A 145 2.95 30.72 44.17
CA TRP A 145 4.11 31.00 45.01
C TRP A 145 4.16 32.50 45.30
N ILE A 146 4.17 32.84 46.58
CA ILE A 146 4.42 34.20 47.08
C ILE A 146 5.87 34.27 47.52
N ILE A 147 6.62 35.21 46.96
CA ILE A 147 8.02 35.47 47.30
C ILE A 147 8.12 36.93 47.76
N ASN A 148 8.49 37.15 49.03
CA ASN A 148 8.57 38.48 49.64
C ASN A 148 7.28 39.28 49.48
N ASP A 149 6.14 38.65 49.77
CA ASP A 149 4.80 39.23 49.67
C ASP A 149 4.35 39.60 48.24
N VAL A 150 5.15 39.26 47.22
CA VAL A 150 4.80 39.41 45.79
C VAL A 150 4.32 38.09 45.25
N ASP A 151 3.14 38.10 44.63
CA ASP A 151 2.63 36.96 43.86
C ASP A 151 3.46 36.79 42.57
N SER A 152 4.14 35.65 42.46
CA SER A 152 4.94 35.33 41.28
C SER A 152 4.11 35.12 40.00
N GLY A 153 2.79 34.95 40.11
CA GLY A 153 1.93 34.48 39.01
C GLY A 153 2.17 33.01 38.65
N ILE A 154 3.13 32.35 39.30
CA ILE A 154 3.49 30.95 39.10
C ILE A 154 2.78 30.13 40.18
N SER A 155 1.96 29.18 39.73
CA SER A 155 1.18 28.32 40.61
C SER A 155 2.10 27.49 41.54
N ALA A 156 1.92 27.62 42.86
CA ALA A 156 2.59 26.77 43.87
C ALA A 156 1.99 25.37 43.94
N SER A 157 0.74 25.27 43.52
CA SER A 157 0.00 24.04 43.26
C SER A 157 -1.05 24.36 42.20
N GLY A 158 -1.09 23.60 41.10
CA GLY A 158 -1.87 23.90 39.89
C GLY A 158 -3.31 24.36 40.16
N GLN A 159 -3.61 25.63 39.93
CA GLN A 159 -4.87 26.23 40.36
C GLN A 159 -6.09 25.98 39.45
N LYS A 160 -7.21 25.77 40.16
CA LYS A 160 -8.64 25.93 39.81
C LYS A 160 -9.23 24.91 38.82
N GLY A 161 -9.75 23.85 39.43
CA GLY A 161 -10.48 22.72 38.85
C GLY A 161 -9.68 21.42 38.72
N LYS A 162 -8.40 21.40 39.16
CA LYS A 162 -7.37 20.58 38.52
C LYS A 162 -6.42 19.91 39.52
N ASP A 163 -6.96 19.09 40.42
CA ASP A 163 -6.16 18.13 41.17
C ASP A 163 -5.77 16.96 40.26
N ALA A 164 -4.64 17.05 39.57
CA ALA A 164 -3.82 15.87 39.36
C ALA A 164 -2.68 15.98 40.37
N ALA A 165 -2.81 15.30 41.52
CA ALA A 165 -1.65 15.07 42.37
C ALA A 165 -0.51 14.42 41.54
N GLU A 166 0.74 14.54 41.97
CA GLU A 166 1.85 13.96 41.22
C GLU A 166 1.61 12.45 41.03
N ILE A 167 1.79 11.93 39.82
CA ILE A 167 1.75 10.47 39.64
C ILE A 167 3.01 9.90 40.27
N THR A 168 2.87 9.21 41.41
CA THR A 168 3.97 8.58 42.15
C THR A 168 4.25 7.16 41.67
N ALA A 169 3.26 6.52 41.04
CA ALA A 169 3.44 5.21 40.41
C ALA A 169 2.52 5.04 39.19
N VAL A 170 3.02 4.35 38.18
CA VAL A 170 2.21 3.78 37.10
C VAL A 170 2.38 2.27 37.18
N ALA A 171 1.27 1.56 37.35
CA ALA A 171 1.25 0.10 37.39
C ALA A 171 0.25 -0.43 36.37
N ILE A 172 0.60 -1.51 35.67
CA ILE A 172 -0.31 -2.21 34.77
C ILE A 172 -0.55 -3.60 35.36
N ALA A 173 -1.81 -3.90 35.69
CA ALA A 173 -2.21 -5.21 36.19
C ALA A 173 -3.56 -5.59 35.57
N ASN A 174 -3.67 -6.82 35.06
CA ASN A 174 -4.91 -7.36 34.47
C ASN A 174 -5.56 -6.45 33.41
N GLY A 175 -4.77 -5.80 32.55
CA GLY A 175 -5.27 -4.91 31.48
C GLY A 175 -5.73 -3.53 31.96
N ILE A 176 -5.44 -3.18 33.21
CA ILE A 176 -5.75 -1.88 33.80
C ILE A 176 -4.45 -1.17 34.13
N MET A 177 -4.23 -0.02 33.48
CA MET A 177 -3.20 0.92 33.85
C MET A 177 -3.72 1.81 34.97
N THR A 178 -3.09 1.72 36.12
CA THR A 178 -3.39 2.51 37.31
C THR A 178 -2.31 3.55 37.51
N PHE A 179 -2.73 4.80 37.51
CA PHE A 179 -1.94 5.95 37.93
C PHE A 179 -2.22 6.17 39.41
N THR A 180 -1.20 6.03 40.25
CA THR A 180 -1.27 6.38 41.67
C THR A 180 -0.77 7.78 41.85
N PHE A 181 -1.58 8.60 42.52
CA PHE A 181 -1.32 10.00 42.77
C PHE A 181 -0.70 10.17 44.17
N ALA A 182 0.08 11.22 44.39
CA ALA A 182 0.78 11.50 45.65
C ALA A 182 -0.17 11.67 46.85
N ASP A 183 -1.43 12.05 46.61
CA ASP A 183 -2.47 12.15 47.62
C ASP A 183 -3.22 10.82 47.86
N GLY A 184 -2.73 9.72 47.29
CA GLY A 184 -3.29 8.38 47.42
C GLY A 184 -4.46 8.08 46.49
N ARG A 185 -4.95 9.05 45.70
CA ARG A 185 -5.96 8.77 44.66
C ARG A 185 -5.38 7.85 43.59
N THR A 186 -6.26 7.14 42.90
CA THR A 186 -5.90 6.35 41.73
C THR A 186 -6.82 6.68 40.55
N ILE A 187 -6.25 6.72 39.35
CA ILE A 187 -7.01 6.70 38.10
C ILE A 187 -6.64 5.40 37.40
N SER A 188 -7.64 4.59 37.10
CA SER A 188 -7.48 3.33 36.40
C SER A 188 -8.13 3.43 35.04
N ILE A 189 -7.35 3.24 33.98
CA ILE A 189 -7.83 3.21 32.60
C ILE A 189 -7.45 1.89 31.95
N LEU A 190 -8.31 1.43 31.05
CA LEU A 190 -8.02 0.22 30.30
C LEU A 190 -6.76 0.46 29.47
N ALA A 191 -5.80 -0.44 29.59
CA ALA A 191 -4.58 -0.46 28.80
C ALA A 191 -4.32 -1.91 28.44
N SER A 192 -4.57 -2.23 27.18
CA SER A 192 -4.47 -3.59 26.68
C SER A 192 -3.44 -3.64 25.56
N ALA A 193 -2.60 -4.68 25.60
CA ALA A 193 -1.82 -5.07 24.43
C ALA A 193 -2.79 -5.45 23.28
N PRO A 194 -2.35 -5.41 22.02
CA PRO A 194 -3.20 -5.76 20.90
C PRO A 194 -3.66 -7.21 21.05
N GLU A 195 -4.96 -7.51 20.93
CA GLU A 195 -5.41 -8.90 20.91
C GLU A 195 -5.49 -9.39 19.47
N ILE A 196 -5.10 -10.64 19.26
CA ILE A 196 -4.96 -11.25 17.95
C ILE A 196 -5.94 -12.41 17.83
N ALA A 197 -6.90 -12.28 16.94
CA ALA A 197 -7.79 -13.36 16.54
C ALA A 197 -7.48 -13.80 15.11
N ILE A 198 -7.10 -15.08 14.96
CA ILE A 198 -6.91 -15.73 13.66
C ILE A 198 -7.74 -17.02 13.68
N ALA A 199 -8.60 -17.19 12.69
CA ALA A 199 -9.38 -18.42 12.51
C ALA A 199 -8.46 -19.54 11.96
N VAL A 200 -7.73 -20.20 12.86
CA VAL A 200 -6.83 -21.30 12.51
C VAL A 200 -7.62 -22.61 12.50
N PRO A 201 -7.65 -23.37 11.38
CA PRO A 201 -8.29 -24.67 11.34
C PRO A 201 -7.63 -25.67 12.30
N THR A 202 -8.37 -26.71 12.70
CA THR A 202 -7.81 -27.82 13.48
C THR A 202 -6.64 -28.46 12.73
N GLY A 203 -5.44 -28.42 13.32
CA GLY A 203 -4.22 -28.93 12.69
C GLY A 203 -3.40 -27.91 11.90
N GLY A 204 -3.88 -26.66 11.79
CA GLY A 204 -3.24 -25.60 11.01
C GLY A 204 -3.82 -25.44 9.61
N PHE A 205 -3.14 -24.67 8.77
CA PHE A 205 -3.51 -24.48 7.37
C PHE A 205 -2.80 -25.52 6.48
N THR A 206 -3.44 -25.88 5.37
CA THR A 206 -2.84 -26.73 4.33
C THR A 206 -3.00 -26.05 2.99
N ILE A 207 -1.91 -25.96 2.23
CA ILE A 207 -1.89 -25.40 0.86
C ILE A 207 -0.89 -26.19 -0.01
N ASP A 208 -1.06 -26.15 -1.32
CA ASP A 208 -0.03 -26.66 -2.23
C ASP A 208 1.16 -25.69 -2.32
N LYS A 209 2.37 -26.20 -2.60
CA LYS A 209 3.53 -25.35 -2.94
C LYS A 209 3.21 -24.43 -4.12
N MET A 210 3.88 -23.30 -4.26
CA MET A 210 3.67 -22.34 -5.37
C MET A 210 2.23 -21.80 -5.46
N GLN A 211 1.51 -21.77 -4.34
CA GLN A 211 0.24 -21.07 -4.19
C GLN A 211 0.37 -19.95 -3.16
N TRP A 212 -0.40 -18.88 -3.35
CA TRP A 212 -0.47 -17.80 -2.37
C TRP A 212 -1.14 -18.25 -1.09
N PHE A 213 -0.43 -18.06 0.01
CA PHE A 213 -0.96 -18.15 1.36
C PHE A 213 -1.35 -16.75 1.86
N ARG A 214 -2.60 -16.61 2.31
CA ARG A 214 -3.16 -15.35 2.81
C ARG A 214 -3.73 -15.54 4.20
N VAL A 215 -3.37 -14.67 5.14
CA VAL A 215 -3.99 -14.62 6.48
C VAL A 215 -4.22 -13.17 6.87
N GLN A 216 -5.44 -12.87 7.30
CA GLN A 216 -5.85 -11.55 7.77
C GLN A 216 -6.27 -11.65 9.24
N PRO A 217 -5.38 -11.28 10.19
CA PRO A 217 -5.72 -11.25 11.60
C PRO A 217 -6.81 -10.21 11.90
N GLN A 218 -7.73 -10.57 12.79
CA GLN A 218 -8.64 -9.62 13.41
C GLN A 218 -8.00 -9.07 14.67
N LEU A 219 -7.90 -7.74 14.77
CA LEU A 219 -7.17 -7.06 15.83
C LEU A 219 -8.09 -6.17 16.66
N THR A 220 -7.99 -6.29 17.98
CA THR A 220 -8.58 -5.38 18.95
C THR A 220 -7.46 -4.67 19.73
N ASN A 221 -7.71 -3.46 20.22
CA ASN A 221 -6.72 -2.65 20.97
C ASN A 221 -5.42 -2.35 20.18
N ALA A 222 -5.49 -2.31 18.86
CA ALA A 222 -4.33 -2.15 17.96
C ALA A 222 -4.01 -0.69 17.58
N GLY A 223 -4.62 0.30 18.24
CA GLY A 223 -4.31 1.71 18.01
C GLY A 223 -2.81 1.99 18.22
N GLY A 224 -2.14 2.52 17.19
CA GLY A 224 -0.70 2.79 17.21
C GLY A 224 0.18 1.54 17.26
N ALA A 225 -0.36 0.35 16.96
CA ALA A 225 0.41 -0.89 16.99
C ALA A 225 1.35 -1.04 15.79
N THR A 226 2.41 -1.82 15.99
CA THR A 226 3.36 -2.30 14.99
C THR A 226 3.24 -3.81 14.86
N TYR A 227 3.59 -4.35 13.69
CA TYR A 227 3.36 -5.75 13.35
C TYR A 227 4.62 -6.42 12.84
N LYS A 228 4.75 -7.71 13.13
CA LYS A 228 5.79 -8.58 12.58
C LYS A 228 5.25 -9.98 12.29
N TRP A 229 5.58 -10.50 11.13
CA TRP A 229 5.37 -11.88 10.74
C TRP A 229 6.70 -12.62 10.74
N PHE A 230 6.71 -13.86 11.24
CA PHE A 230 7.84 -14.76 11.14
C PHE A 230 7.41 -16.08 10.49
N ILE A 231 8.22 -16.58 9.57
CA ILE A 231 8.11 -17.93 9.00
C ILE A 231 9.37 -18.68 9.39
N ASN A 232 9.25 -19.77 10.16
CA ASN A 232 10.39 -20.51 10.71
C ASN A 232 11.41 -19.63 11.45
N LYS A 233 10.91 -18.61 12.18
CA LYS A 233 11.68 -17.59 12.92
C LYS A 233 12.39 -16.53 12.06
N GLU A 234 12.26 -16.57 10.74
CA GLU A 234 12.75 -15.51 9.86
C GLU A 234 11.65 -14.48 9.61
N GLU A 235 12.00 -13.19 9.67
CA GLU A 235 11.03 -12.10 9.47
C GLU A 235 10.50 -12.12 8.02
N ALA A 236 9.18 -12.21 7.87
CA ALA A 236 8.49 -12.38 6.58
C ALA A 236 7.65 -11.16 6.17
N GLY A 237 7.41 -10.22 7.07
CA GLY A 237 6.66 -8.99 6.80
C GLY A 237 6.31 -8.19 8.04
N THR A 238 5.89 -6.94 7.83
CA THR A 238 5.56 -5.96 8.88
C THR A 238 4.14 -5.37 8.74
N THR A 239 3.36 -5.90 7.82
CA THR A 239 1.95 -5.53 7.58
C THR A 239 1.02 -6.31 8.51
N THR A 240 -0.25 -5.88 8.61
CA THR A 240 -1.28 -6.65 9.33
C THR A 240 -1.50 -8.01 8.68
N ASP A 241 -1.55 -8.03 7.36
CA ASP A 241 -1.89 -9.21 6.59
C ASP A 241 -0.62 -9.96 6.20
N LEU A 242 -0.67 -11.29 6.22
CA LEU A 242 0.37 -12.13 5.64
C LEU A 242 0.01 -12.46 4.20
N PHE A 243 0.92 -12.17 3.28
CA PHE A 243 0.86 -12.58 1.89
C PHE A 243 2.19 -13.21 1.48
N SER A 244 2.21 -14.54 1.33
CA SER A 244 3.43 -15.32 1.11
C SER A 244 3.21 -16.48 0.16
N VAL A 245 4.28 -16.92 -0.51
CA VAL A 245 4.30 -18.10 -1.38
C VAL A 245 5.44 -19.01 -0.94
N PHE A 246 5.22 -20.34 -0.98
CA PHE A 246 6.18 -21.33 -0.52
C PHE A 246 6.68 -22.18 -1.70
N ALA A 247 7.99 -22.19 -1.94
CA ALA A 247 8.58 -22.93 -3.06
C ALA A 247 8.72 -24.44 -2.77
N THR A 248 8.93 -24.81 -1.52
CA THR A 248 9.22 -26.19 -1.12
C THR A 248 8.12 -26.77 -0.24
N PRO A 249 7.74 -28.04 -0.45
CA PRO A 249 6.81 -28.72 0.44
C PRO A 249 7.44 -28.91 1.82
N GLY A 250 6.62 -28.90 2.86
CA GLY A 250 7.09 -29.02 4.24
C GLY A 250 6.13 -28.42 5.24
N THR A 251 6.55 -28.42 6.50
CA THR A 251 5.79 -27.83 7.60
C THR A 251 6.46 -26.56 8.07
N TYR A 252 5.72 -25.45 8.02
CA TYR A 252 6.21 -24.12 8.36
C TYR A 252 5.53 -23.64 9.64
N ASN A 253 6.32 -23.13 10.58
CA ASN A 253 5.82 -22.44 11.76
C ASN A 253 5.66 -20.96 11.44
N VAL A 254 4.44 -20.43 11.55
CA VAL A 254 4.13 -19.03 11.30
C VAL A 254 3.76 -18.35 12.61
N GLU A 255 4.40 -17.22 12.90
CA GLU A 255 4.13 -16.39 14.07
C GLU A 255 3.77 -14.97 13.64
N PHE A 256 2.66 -14.46 14.16
CA PHE A 256 2.29 -13.04 14.06
C PHE A 256 2.45 -12.37 15.41
N LYS A 257 3.12 -11.22 15.44
CA LYS A 257 3.26 -10.37 16.63
C LYS A 257 2.65 -9.01 16.38
N ALA A 258 1.88 -8.53 17.35
CA ALA A 258 1.33 -7.18 17.38
C ALA A 258 1.73 -6.50 18.68
N LYS A 259 2.31 -5.30 18.57
CA LYS A 259 2.86 -4.54 19.71
C LYS A 259 2.39 -3.10 19.69
N ASN A 260 1.84 -2.61 20.78
CA ASN A 260 1.58 -1.18 21.03
C ASN A 260 2.46 -0.68 22.21
N GLY A 261 2.21 0.53 22.70
CA GLY A 261 2.97 1.10 23.83
C GLY A 261 2.68 0.45 25.18
N VAL A 262 1.66 -0.41 25.28
CA VAL A 262 1.27 -1.11 26.49
C VAL A 262 1.91 -2.50 26.55
N GLY A 263 1.95 -3.22 25.44
CA GLY A 263 2.52 -4.56 25.39
C GLY A 263 2.53 -5.19 24.00
N GLU A 264 2.93 -6.46 23.95
CA GLU A 264 3.03 -7.28 22.75
C GLU A 264 2.31 -8.61 22.99
N ASN A 265 1.52 -9.04 22.02
CA ASN A 265 0.96 -10.39 21.97
C ASN A 265 1.40 -11.07 20.66
N SER A 266 1.38 -12.40 20.69
CA SER A 266 1.74 -13.22 19.54
C SER A 266 0.73 -14.35 19.32
N LYS A 267 0.54 -14.75 18.06
CA LYS A 267 -0.21 -15.94 17.66
C LYS A 267 0.63 -16.79 16.74
N THR A 268 0.75 -18.07 17.08
CA THR A 268 1.49 -19.04 16.28
C THR A 268 0.55 -20.10 15.71
N PHE A 269 0.82 -20.53 14.49
CA PHE A 269 0.15 -21.66 13.85
C PHE A 269 1.08 -22.35 12.85
N THR A 270 0.62 -23.48 12.32
CA THR A 270 1.34 -24.27 11.33
C THR A 270 0.72 -24.10 9.95
N VAL A 271 1.56 -24.05 8.93
CA VAL A 271 1.17 -24.20 7.52
C VAL A 271 1.85 -25.46 6.97
N VAL A 272 1.06 -26.42 6.53
CA VAL A 272 1.52 -27.61 5.81
C VAL A 272 1.46 -27.31 4.32
N VAL A 273 2.62 -27.27 3.70
CA VAL A 273 2.77 -27.07 2.25
C VAL A 273 2.91 -28.44 1.60
N THR A 274 1.91 -28.86 0.83
CA THR A 274 1.87 -30.13 0.12
C THR A 274 2.64 -30.06 -1.19
N ASP A 275 3.26 -31.17 -1.56
CA ASP A 275 3.88 -31.29 -2.87
C ASP A 275 2.82 -31.40 -3.96
N LYS A 276 3.06 -30.77 -5.10
CA LYS A 276 2.17 -30.77 -6.27
C LYS A 276 2.97 -30.63 -7.55
N THR A 277 2.52 -31.32 -8.59
CA THR A 277 3.08 -31.16 -9.94
C THR A 277 2.21 -30.20 -10.71
N TYR A 278 2.85 -29.21 -11.36
CA TYR A 278 2.20 -28.17 -12.13
C TYR A 278 2.51 -28.29 -13.61
N LEU A 279 1.66 -27.70 -14.44
CA LEU A 279 1.87 -27.63 -15.87
C LEU A 279 2.89 -26.52 -16.19
N ASN A 280 3.97 -26.89 -16.88
CA ASN A 280 4.97 -25.93 -17.35
C ASN A 280 4.56 -25.33 -18.71
N ARG A 281 3.43 -24.61 -18.73
CA ARG A 281 2.82 -23.97 -19.91
C ARG A 281 1.73 -22.98 -19.52
N ILE A 282 1.28 -22.17 -20.47
CA ILE A 282 0.05 -21.38 -20.36
C ILE A 282 -1.14 -22.33 -20.14
N THR A 283 -2.00 -22.00 -19.18
CA THR A 283 -3.24 -22.77 -18.89
C THR A 283 -4.51 -22.00 -19.21
N GLN A 284 -4.44 -20.67 -19.28
CA GLN A 284 -5.59 -19.81 -19.52
C GLN A 284 -5.19 -18.51 -20.22
N VAL A 285 -6.02 -18.05 -21.15
CA VAL A 285 -5.93 -16.69 -21.74
C VAL A 285 -7.10 -15.87 -21.20
N PHE A 286 -6.80 -14.69 -20.67
CA PHE A 286 -7.80 -13.75 -20.12
C PHE A 286 -8.29 -12.77 -21.17
N GLU A 287 -7.38 -12.27 -22.02
CA GLU A 287 -7.71 -11.35 -23.09
C GLU A 287 -6.78 -11.57 -24.29
N PHE A 288 -7.31 -11.35 -25.49
CA PHE A 288 -6.53 -11.34 -26.72
C PHE A 288 -7.10 -10.28 -27.66
N LEU A 289 -6.27 -9.33 -28.05
CA LEU A 289 -6.62 -8.32 -29.03
C LEU A 289 -5.38 -7.97 -29.86
N PRO A 290 -5.20 -8.58 -31.04
CA PRO A 290 -4.13 -8.20 -31.94
C PRO A 290 -4.42 -6.82 -32.52
N ALA A 291 -3.37 -6.04 -32.77
CA ALA A 291 -3.49 -4.84 -33.58
C ALA A 291 -3.64 -5.23 -35.05
N PRO A 292 -3.96 -4.28 -35.93
CA PRO A 292 -3.95 -4.58 -37.35
C PRO A 292 -2.56 -5.06 -37.82
N GLY A 293 -2.53 -6.04 -38.72
CA GLY A 293 -1.29 -6.68 -39.19
C GLY A 293 -1.54 -7.81 -40.18
N GLN A 294 -0.47 -8.27 -40.83
CA GLN A 294 -0.49 -9.27 -41.90
C GLN A 294 -0.91 -10.67 -41.45
N PHE A 295 -0.91 -10.96 -40.15
CA PHE A 295 -1.42 -12.22 -39.61
C PHE A 295 -2.73 -12.06 -38.83
N THR A 296 -3.19 -10.83 -38.64
CA THR A 296 -4.48 -10.54 -38.02
C THR A 296 -5.59 -11.23 -38.81
N ASN A 297 -6.52 -11.86 -38.09
CA ASN A 297 -7.59 -12.74 -38.60
C ASN A 297 -7.14 -14.08 -39.20
N SER A 298 -5.85 -14.42 -39.18
CA SER A 298 -5.34 -15.72 -39.65
C SER A 298 -4.65 -16.53 -38.55
N LEU A 299 -4.07 -15.85 -37.55
CA LEU A 299 -3.29 -16.46 -36.47
C LEU A 299 -3.69 -15.89 -35.09
N PRO A 300 -4.83 -16.32 -34.52
CA PRO A 300 -5.72 -17.38 -35.01
C PRO A 300 -6.76 -16.89 -36.04
N ALA A 301 -7.37 -17.84 -36.75
CA ALA A 301 -8.38 -17.55 -37.77
C ALA A 301 -9.64 -16.91 -37.18
N ALA A 302 -10.02 -15.75 -37.71
CA ALA A 302 -11.19 -14.99 -37.28
C ALA A 302 -12.24 -14.86 -38.38
N THR A 303 -13.48 -14.62 -37.96
CA THR A 303 -14.64 -14.36 -38.81
C THR A 303 -15.38 -13.12 -38.29
N ALA A 304 -16.26 -12.54 -39.10
CA ALA A 304 -17.06 -11.38 -38.69
C ALA A 304 -18.08 -11.71 -37.58
N ALA A 305 -18.35 -13.00 -37.33
CA ALA A 305 -19.25 -13.47 -36.28
C ALA A 305 -18.53 -13.72 -34.93
N ASP A 306 -17.20 -13.67 -34.92
CA ASP A 306 -16.44 -13.80 -33.69
C ASP A 306 -16.70 -12.61 -32.74
N THR A 307 -16.35 -12.80 -31.48
CA THR A 307 -16.38 -11.78 -30.42
C THR A 307 -15.03 -11.78 -29.70
N ASP A 308 -14.82 -10.82 -28.79
CA ASP A 308 -13.63 -10.82 -27.94
C ASP A 308 -13.47 -12.14 -27.16
N GLU A 309 -14.59 -12.70 -26.68
CA GLU A 309 -14.57 -13.99 -25.97
C GLU A 309 -14.24 -15.16 -26.89
N THR A 310 -14.83 -15.24 -28.09
CA THR A 310 -14.50 -16.37 -28.99
C THR A 310 -13.07 -16.29 -29.51
N MET A 311 -12.54 -15.08 -29.72
CA MET A 311 -11.14 -14.87 -30.10
C MET A 311 -10.18 -15.17 -28.95
N ARG A 312 -10.54 -14.84 -27.71
CA ARG A 312 -9.80 -15.26 -26.51
C ARG A 312 -9.72 -16.79 -26.41
N VAL A 313 -10.84 -17.51 -26.60
CA VAL A 313 -10.87 -18.99 -26.62
C VAL A 313 -9.96 -19.55 -27.72
N LYS A 314 -9.99 -18.97 -28.92
CA LYS A 314 -9.13 -19.40 -30.04
C LYS A 314 -7.65 -19.19 -29.74
N ALA A 315 -7.29 -18.06 -29.13
CA ALA A 315 -5.94 -17.79 -28.68
C ALA A 315 -5.49 -18.79 -27.59
N GLU A 316 -6.34 -19.06 -26.60
CA GLU A 316 -6.09 -20.08 -25.58
C GLU A 316 -5.86 -21.46 -26.20
N THR A 317 -6.71 -21.85 -27.15
CA THR A 317 -6.58 -23.12 -27.87
C THR A 317 -5.25 -23.19 -28.61
N ALA A 318 -4.85 -22.13 -29.32
CA ALA A 318 -3.57 -22.08 -30.03
C ALA A 318 -2.38 -22.24 -29.07
N LEU A 319 -2.35 -21.45 -27.99
CA LEU A 319 -1.25 -21.41 -27.03
C LEU A 319 -1.13 -22.66 -26.16
N THR A 320 -2.25 -23.37 -25.93
CA THR A 320 -2.26 -24.62 -25.13
C THR A 320 -2.05 -25.88 -25.98
N SER A 321 -2.15 -25.78 -27.31
CA SER A 321 -1.95 -26.91 -28.24
C SER A 321 -0.62 -26.88 -29.01
N GLY A 322 0.30 -25.99 -28.64
CA GLY A 322 1.63 -25.88 -29.26
C GLY A 322 1.63 -25.12 -30.60
N SER A 323 0.60 -24.31 -30.83
CA SER A 323 0.55 -23.31 -31.92
C SER A 323 0.95 -21.93 -31.38
N MET A 324 0.77 -20.89 -32.19
CA MET A 324 1.08 -19.50 -31.83
C MET A 324 -0.06 -18.53 -32.17
N VAL A 325 0.05 -17.32 -31.63
CA VAL A 325 -0.78 -16.17 -31.98
C VAL A 325 0.12 -15.02 -32.42
N SER A 326 -0.33 -14.23 -33.39
CA SER A 326 0.30 -12.97 -33.77
C SER A 326 -0.37 -11.81 -33.05
N LEU A 327 0.43 -10.85 -32.59
CA LEU A 327 -0.05 -9.64 -31.94
C LEU A 327 -0.27 -8.47 -32.93
N GLY A 328 0.17 -8.61 -34.19
CA GLY A 328 0.09 -7.56 -35.21
C GLY A 328 0.97 -6.36 -34.86
N GLY A 329 0.64 -5.16 -35.35
CA GLY A 329 1.38 -3.93 -35.07
C GLY A 329 1.39 -3.51 -33.58
N PHE A 330 2.01 -2.36 -33.29
CA PHE A 330 2.15 -1.79 -31.95
C PHE A 330 0.90 -1.95 -31.07
N GLY A 331 1.13 -2.42 -29.85
CA GLY A 331 0.16 -2.43 -28.76
C GLY A 331 -0.83 -3.60 -28.78
N GLY A 332 -0.93 -4.34 -29.89
CA GLY A 332 -1.67 -5.59 -29.91
C GLY A 332 -1.11 -6.57 -28.88
N TYR A 333 -1.98 -7.33 -28.21
CA TYR A 333 -1.62 -8.00 -26.96
C TYR A 333 -2.35 -9.31 -26.68
N VAL A 334 -1.77 -10.09 -25.77
CA VAL A 334 -2.37 -11.25 -25.13
C VAL A 334 -2.12 -11.21 -23.62
N GLN A 335 -3.12 -11.59 -22.82
CA GLN A 335 -3.02 -11.75 -21.37
C GLN A 335 -3.29 -13.21 -21.00
N PHE A 336 -2.43 -13.82 -20.20
CA PHE A 336 -2.52 -15.24 -19.85
C PHE A 336 -2.00 -15.55 -18.45
N GLY A 337 -2.29 -16.76 -17.96
CA GLY A 337 -1.84 -17.25 -16.65
C GLY A 337 -1.65 -18.77 -16.60
N PHE A 338 -1.41 -19.25 -15.38
CA PHE A 338 -0.89 -20.58 -15.08
C PHE A 338 -1.68 -21.27 -13.95
N ASP A 339 -1.43 -22.56 -13.72
CA ASP A 339 -2.01 -23.33 -12.61
C ASP A 339 -1.25 -23.16 -11.28
N HIS A 340 -0.23 -22.29 -11.26
CA HIS A 340 0.61 -21.97 -10.11
C HIS A 340 1.11 -20.52 -10.13
N THR A 341 1.75 -20.12 -9.04
CA THR A 341 2.49 -18.85 -8.95
C THR A 341 3.91 -19.07 -9.44
N ILE A 342 4.35 -18.27 -10.42
CA ILE A 342 5.75 -18.22 -10.83
C ILE A 342 6.50 -17.48 -9.73
N ILE A 343 7.36 -18.18 -9.00
CA ILE A 343 8.06 -17.61 -7.84
C ILE A 343 9.27 -16.82 -8.33
N ASN A 344 9.46 -15.61 -7.80
CA ASN A 344 10.69 -14.85 -8.02
C ASN A 344 11.84 -15.49 -7.23
N LYS A 345 12.87 -15.94 -7.93
CA LYS A 345 14.12 -16.45 -7.37
C LYS A 345 15.30 -15.62 -7.85
N ASP A 346 16.48 -15.95 -7.36
CA ASP A 346 17.71 -15.35 -7.87
C ASP A 346 17.93 -15.80 -9.32
N GLY A 347 17.99 -14.85 -10.25
CA GLY A 347 18.19 -15.08 -11.68
C GLY A 347 16.88 -15.08 -12.48
N ASN A 348 16.91 -15.68 -13.67
CA ASN A 348 15.75 -15.68 -14.55
C ASN A 348 14.67 -16.66 -14.06
N ASP A 349 13.41 -16.22 -14.10
CA ASP A 349 12.27 -16.96 -13.57
C ASP A 349 11.46 -17.65 -14.66
N PHE A 350 11.34 -17.05 -15.85
CA PHE A 350 10.54 -17.60 -16.93
C PHE A 350 11.02 -17.21 -18.32
N VAL A 351 10.45 -17.85 -19.35
CA VAL A 351 10.53 -17.41 -20.74
C VAL A 351 9.16 -17.48 -21.38
N VAL A 352 8.76 -16.41 -22.07
CA VAL A 352 7.63 -16.44 -23.00
C VAL A 352 8.18 -16.86 -24.36
N LEU A 353 7.60 -17.90 -24.94
CA LEU A 353 8.09 -18.48 -26.18
C LEU A 353 7.57 -17.68 -27.37
N GLY A 354 8.45 -17.41 -28.33
CA GLY A 354 8.14 -16.77 -29.61
C GLY A 354 8.66 -17.58 -30.80
N ASN A 355 8.94 -16.91 -31.90
CA ASN A 355 9.49 -17.45 -33.15
C ASN A 355 10.79 -16.75 -33.61
N ALA A 356 11.36 -15.86 -32.80
CA ALA A 356 12.53 -15.05 -33.13
C ALA A 356 13.68 -15.79 -33.85
N PHE A 357 14.23 -15.13 -34.87
CA PHE A 357 15.38 -15.59 -35.64
C PHE A 357 16.61 -14.71 -35.39
N THR A 358 17.80 -15.21 -35.73
CA THR A 358 19.08 -14.52 -35.45
C THR A 358 19.16 -13.07 -35.98
N ASP A 359 18.58 -12.80 -37.15
CA ASP A 359 18.58 -11.48 -37.80
C ASP A 359 17.19 -10.83 -37.86
N TRP A 360 16.20 -11.45 -37.21
CA TRP A 360 14.81 -11.00 -37.21
C TRP A 360 14.17 -11.28 -35.85
N SER A 361 14.24 -10.28 -34.98
CA SER A 361 13.53 -10.23 -33.70
C SER A 361 12.24 -9.45 -33.84
N GLU A 362 11.20 -9.82 -33.10
CA GLU A 362 9.91 -9.10 -33.07
C GLU A 362 9.52 -8.78 -31.62
N PRO A 363 10.31 -7.93 -30.95
CA PRO A 363 10.34 -7.82 -29.50
C PRO A 363 8.99 -7.41 -28.91
N GLY A 364 8.45 -8.25 -28.04
CA GLY A 364 7.28 -7.97 -27.21
C GLY A 364 7.66 -7.46 -25.83
N ILE A 365 6.95 -6.45 -25.34
CA ILE A 365 7.08 -5.96 -23.97
C ILE A 365 6.25 -6.85 -23.05
N VAL A 366 6.83 -7.18 -21.90
CA VAL A 366 6.23 -8.03 -20.88
C VAL A 366 5.74 -7.16 -19.72
N MET A 367 4.48 -7.33 -19.34
CA MET A 367 3.92 -6.87 -18.07
C MET A 367 3.57 -8.10 -17.23
N VAL A 368 3.73 -8.00 -15.92
CA VAL A 368 3.43 -9.07 -14.98
C VAL A 368 2.51 -8.57 -13.87
N SER A 369 1.69 -9.47 -13.34
CA SER A 369 0.81 -9.20 -12.20
C SER A 369 0.65 -10.45 -11.35
N TYR A 370 0.34 -10.26 -10.08
CA TYR A 370 -0.01 -11.33 -9.15
C TYR A 370 -1.44 -11.12 -8.67
N ASP A 371 -2.13 -12.22 -8.38
CA ASP A 371 -3.49 -12.21 -7.84
C ASP A 371 -3.44 -11.68 -6.40
N ALA A 372 -3.48 -10.38 -6.21
CA ALA A 372 -3.39 -9.75 -4.91
C ALA A 372 -4.66 -10.04 -4.09
N ASN A 373 -5.81 -9.98 -4.76
CA ASN A 373 -7.13 -10.05 -4.13
C ASN A 373 -7.69 -11.50 -4.01
N GLY A 374 -7.10 -12.47 -4.70
CA GLY A 374 -7.48 -13.88 -4.61
C GLY A 374 -8.67 -14.29 -5.48
N ASN A 375 -9.03 -13.49 -6.49
CA ASN A 375 -10.20 -13.74 -7.35
C ASN A 375 -9.87 -14.57 -8.60
N GLY A 376 -8.59 -14.87 -8.85
CA GLY A 376 -8.13 -15.60 -10.03
C GLY A 376 -8.29 -14.84 -11.36
N LYS A 377 -8.38 -13.52 -11.33
CA LYS A 377 -8.51 -12.65 -12.52
C LYS A 377 -7.30 -11.74 -12.64
N ALA A 378 -6.97 -11.39 -13.88
CA ALA A 378 -5.87 -10.48 -14.20
C ALA A 378 -6.29 -8.99 -14.04
N ASP A 379 -6.85 -8.63 -12.88
CA ASP A 379 -7.41 -7.29 -12.59
C ASP A 379 -6.69 -6.52 -11.46
N ASP A 380 -5.59 -7.07 -10.95
CA ASP A 380 -4.70 -6.40 -9.99
C ASP A 380 -3.63 -5.52 -10.68
N GLU A 381 -2.77 -4.88 -9.88
CA GLU A 381 -1.73 -3.98 -10.38
C GLU A 381 -0.76 -4.69 -11.34
N TRP A 382 -0.41 -4.00 -12.42
CA TRP A 382 0.50 -4.49 -13.45
C TRP A 382 1.86 -3.79 -13.38
N PHE A 383 2.93 -4.57 -13.50
CA PHE A 383 4.32 -4.11 -13.46
C PHE A 383 4.98 -4.39 -14.81
N GLU A 384 5.63 -3.40 -15.43
CA GLU A 384 6.40 -3.62 -16.66
C GLU A 384 7.73 -4.29 -16.30
N ILE A 385 8.18 -5.24 -17.12
CA ILE A 385 9.55 -5.74 -17.07
C ILE A 385 10.46 -4.72 -17.79
N ALA A 386 11.34 -4.07 -17.05
CA ALA A 386 12.28 -3.11 -17.60
C ALA A 386 13.41 -3.81 -18.34
N GLY A 387 13.29 -3.96 -19.66
CA GLY A 387 14.36 -4.48 -20.51
C GLY A 387 15.47 -3.48 -20.83
N SER A 388 16.43 -3.93 -21.64
CA SER A 388 17.62 -3.16 -22.07
C SER A 388 17.35 -1.79 -22.71
N GLU A 389 16.17 -1.58 -23.30
CA GLU A 389 15.78 -0.30 -23.90
C GLU A 389 14.98 0.60 -22.94
N HIS A 390 14.53 0.09 -21.79
CA HIS A 390 13.51 0.74 -20.95
C HIS A 390 13.91 2.17 -20.54
N GLY A 391 15.18 2.38 -20.20
CA GLY A 391 15.71 3.68 -19.75
C GLY A 391 16.27 4.57 -20.85
N LYS A 392 16.22 4.18 -22.12
CA LYS A 392 16.78 4.98 -23.22
C LYS A 392 15.86 6.14 -23.59
N ALA A 393 16.45 7.25 -24.02
CA ALA A 393 15.70 8.44 -24.47
C ALA A 393 14.82 8.18 -25.72
N THR A 394 15.11 7.11 -26.45
CA THR A 394 14.32 6.65 -27.61
C THR A 394 13.07 5.83 -27.21
N THR A 395 12.91 5.52 -25.92
CA THR A 395 11.76 4.79 -25.41
C THR A 395 10.70 5.77 -24.94
N ILE A 396 9.47 5.63 -25.46
CA ILE A 396 8.36 6.54 -25.17
C ILE A 396 7.38 5.81 -24.27
N LYS A 397 7.25 6.27 -23.03
CA LYS A 397 6.25 5.77 -22.08
C LYS A 397 4.89 6.41 -22.36
N ASN A 398 3.80 5.73 -22.01
CA ASN A 398 2.42 6.19 -22.25
C ASN A 398 2.16 6.57 -23.72
N TYR A 399 2.81 5.87 -24.65
CA TYR A 399 2.59 6.06 -26.08
C TYR A 399 1.23 5.47 -26.44
N GLU A 400 0.46 6.20 -27.23
CA GLU A 400 -0.86 5.81 -27.69
C GLU A 400 -0.90 5.85 -29.21
N MET A 401 -1.44 4.79 -29.81
CA MET A 401 -1.60 4.69 -31.27
C MET A 401 -3.00 4.23 -31.63
N THR A 402 -3.61 4.95 -32.56
CA THR A 402 -4.96 4.70 -33.05
C THR A 402 -4.90 4.20 -34.48
N TYR A 403 -5.44 3.03 -34.72
CA TYR A 403 -5.63 2.46 -36.05
C TYR A 403 -7.05 2.70 -36.53
N TYR A 404 -7.22 3.00 -37.82
CA TYR A 404 -8.51 3.29 -38.42
C TYR A 404 -8.93 2.14 -39.33
N LYS A 405 -10.17 1.69 -39.15
CA LYS A 405 -10.79 0.67 -40.00
C LYS A 405 -10.85 1.19 -41.45
N PRO A 406 -10.42 0.41 -42.45
CA PRO A 406 -10.53 0.82 -43.84
C PRO A 406 -12.00 0.81 -44.29
N ASP A 407 -12.38 1.74 -45.17
CA ASP A 407 -13.74 1.81 -45.74
C ASP A 407 -14.06 0.60 -46.61
N ALA A 408 -13.06 0.07 -47.31
CA ALA A 408 -13.14 -1.12 -48.14
C ALA A 408 -11.79 -1.83 -48.22
N GLU A 409 -11.82 -3.13 -48.55
CA GLU A 409 -10.61 -3.87 -48.90
C GLU A 409 -10.03 -3.33 -50.22
N PRO A 410 -8.70 -3.14 -50.30
CA PRO A 410 -8.08 -2.62 -51.51
C PRO A 410 -8.18 -3.65 -52.65
N ALA A 411 -8.47 -3.16 -53.86
CA ALA A 411 -8.45 -3.99 -55.06
C ALA A 411 -7.02 -4.43 -55.41
N ASN A 412 -6.04 -3.59 -55.08
CA ASN A 412 -4.63 -3.92 -55.20
C ASN A 412 -4.20 -4.81 -54.02
N PRO A 413 -3.71 -6.05 -54.25
CA PRO A 413 -3.25 -6.91 -53.19
C PRO A 413 -1.94 -6.43 -52.53
N ASN A 414 -1.25 -5.45 -53.12
CA ASN A 414 -0.06 -4.81 -52.57
C ASN A 414 -0.31 -3.30 -52.38
N GLU A 415 -0.93 -2.92 -51.26
CA GLU A 415 -1.40 -1.56 -50.98
C GLU A 415 -0.57 -0.92 -49.85
N PRO A 416 0.35 0.01 -50.17
CA PRO A 416 1.17 0.69 -49.17
C PRO A 416 0.36 1.51 -48.13
N ASN A 417 -0.81 2.03 -48.52
CA ASN A 417 -1.62 2.92 -47.70
C ASN A 417 -2.90 2.25 -47.18
N TYR A 418 -2.78 1.05 -46.59
CA TYR A 418 -3.95 0.23 -46.26
C TYR A 418 -4.58 0.58 -44.91
N ILE A 419 -3.95 0.26 -43.77
CA ILE A 419 -4.51 0.58 -42.44
C ILE A 419 -3.88 1.87 -41.92
N ARG A 420 -4.62 2.98 -41.99
CA ARG A 420 -4.15 4.27 -41.48
C ARG A 420 -3.98 4.23 -39.96
N TRP A 421 -2.95 4.89 -39.44
CA TRP A 421 -2.78 5.12 -38.01
C TRP A 421 -2.34 6.56 -37.68
N THR A 422 -2.61 6.99 -36.45
CA THR A 422 -2.09 8.22 -35.83
C THR A 422 -1.61 7.93 -34.42
N ASP A 423 -0.66 8.70 -33.91
CA ASP A 423 -0.18 8.57 -32.53
C ASP A 423 -0.32 9.86 -31.70
N ASN A 424 -0.09 9.73 -30.39
CA ASN A 424 -0.09 10.86 -29.47
C ASN A 424 1.21 11.69 -29.50
N GLN A 425 2.13 11.41 -30.45
CA GLN A 425 3.32 12.20 -30.75
C GLN A 425 3.12 13.09 -31.98
N GLY A 426 1.91 13.10 -32.55
CA GLY A 426 1.54 13.90 -33.72
C GLY A 426 1.95 13.27 -35.06
N GLN A 427 2.38 12.01 -35.06
CA GLN A 427 2.73 11.29 -36.28
C GLN A 427 1.55 10.50 -36.84
N SER A 428 1.65 10.17 -38.12
CA SER A 428 0.68 9.33 -38.81
C SER A 428 1.35 8.50 -39.90
N GLY A 429 0.70 7.42 -40.30
CA GLY A 429 1.20 6.54 -41.36
C GLY A 429 0.21 5.44 -41.68
N TYR A 430 0.71 4.37 -42.28
CA TYR A 430 -0.07 3.21 -42.69
C TYR A 430 0.63 1.91 -42.32
N ILE A 431 -0.14 0.84 -42.08
CA ILE A 431 0.34 -0.54 -42.24
C ILE A 431 0.03 -0.93 -43.68
N ALA A 432 1.07 -1.35 -44.41
CA ALA A 432 0.96 -1.74 -45.81
C ALA A 432 0.39 -3.16 -45.94
N LYS A 433 -0.47 -3.38 -46.93
CA LYS A 433 -0.89 -4.73 -47.35
C LYS A 433 0.13 -5.29 -48.33
N ASN A 434 0.63 -6.49 -48.08
CA ASN A 434 1.51 -7.19 -49.02
C ASN A 434 0.75 -8.27 -49.83
N THR A 435 1.35 -8.69 -50.94
CA THR A 435 0.70 -9.64 -51.87
C THR A 435 0.54 -11.06 -51.32
N TYR A 436 1.20 -11.39 -50.21
CA TYR A 436 1.23 -12.74 -49.64
C TYR A 436 0.07 -12.97 -48.67
N HIS A 437 -0.35 -11.93 -47.93
CA HIS A 437 -1.41 -12.00 -46.92
C HIS A 437 -2.67 -11.28 -47.41
N LYS A 438 -3.68 -12.05 -47.83
CA LYS A 438 -4.86 -11.54 -48.54
C LYS A 438 -6.05 -11.17 -47.65
N GLN A 439 -6.12 -11.73 -46.44
CA GLN A 439 -7.17 -11.42 -45.49
C GLN A 439 -7.14 -9.94 -45.10
N THR A 440 -8.23 -9.45 -44.50
CA THR A 440 -8.25 -8.09 -43.97
C THR A 440 -7.30 -7.98 -42.78
N TYR A 441 -6.55 -6.88 -42.66
CA TYR A 441 -5.59 -6.72 -41.56
C TYR A 441 -6.24 -6.13 -40.32
N TYR A 442 -7.41 -5.49 -40.44
CA TYR A 442 -8.12 -4.96 -39.28
C TYR A 442 -8.90 -6.09 -38.57
N PRO A 443 -8.90 -6.19 -37.23
CA PRO A 443 -9.63 -7.23 -36.51
C PRO A 443 -11.11 -7.28 -36.91
N MET A 444 -11.54 -8.37 -37.56
CA MET A 444 -12.84 -8.45 -38.25
C MET A 444 -14.04 -8.36 -37.32
N TRP A 445 -13.89 -8.87 -36.09
CA TRP A 445 -14.94 -8.86 -35.07
C TRP A 445 -15.09 -7.50 -34.39
N LYS A 446 -14.12 -6.59 -34.59
CA LYS A 446 -14.21 -5.22 -34.06
C LYS A 446 -15.02 -4.35 -35.01
N GLY A 447 -16.27 -4.11 -34.62
CA GLY A 447 -17.18 -3.21 -35.35
C GLY A 447 -16.81 -1.72 -35.30
N ALA A 448 -15.93 -1.34 -34.37
CA ALA A 448 -15.49 0.04 -34.20
C ALA A 448 -14.72 0.58 -35.42
N SER A 449 -14.94 1.87 -35.74
CA SER A 449 -14.25 2.57 -36.83
C SER A 449 -12.76 2.82 -36.55
N SER A 450 -12.34 2.70 -35.30
CA SER A 450 -10.93 2.75 -34.90
C SER A 450 -10.69 1.95 -33.62
N ILE A 451 -9.44 1.58 -33.38
CA ILE A 451 -8.96 0.94 -32.14
C ILE A 451 -7.70 1.67 -31.69
N THR A 452 -7.66 2.06 -30.42
CA THR A 452 -6.49 2.71 -29.80
C THR A 452 -5.82 1.75 -28.83
N PHE A 453 -4.50 1.62 -28.95
CA PHE A 453 -3.67 0.88 -28.01
C PHE A 453 -2.75 1.83 -27.26
N LYS A 454 -2.40 1.46 -26.02
CA LYS A 454 -1.52 2.22 -25.13
C LYS A 454 -0.44 1.32 -24.55
N GLY A 455 0.79 1.82 -24.48
CA GLY A 455 1.90 1.11 -23.86
C GLY A 455 3.20 1.88 -23.93
N THR A 456 4.30 1.19 -23.66
CA THR A 456 5.66 1.65 -23.93
C THR A 456 5.99 1.39 -25.40
N PHE A 457 6.53 2.39 -26.10
CA PHE A 457 7.03 2.26 -27.46
C PHE A 457 8.55 2.16 -27.48
N LEU A 458 9.09 1.18 -28.18
CA LEU A 458 10.52 0.99 -28.40
C LEU A 458 10.89 1.36 -29.84
N LYS A 459 12.02 2.07 -30.01
CA LYS A 459 12.57 2.32 -31.33
C LYS A 459 13.14 1.03 -31.92
N SER A 460 12.53 0.54 -32.99
CA SER A 460 12.99 -0.65 -33.71
C SER A 460 14.44 -0.54 -34.21
N ASN A 461 15.14 -1.68 -34.20
CA ASN A 461 16.48 -1.84 -34.78
C ASN A 461 16.43 -2.17 -36.28
N ILE A 462 15.25 -2.19 -36.90
CA ILE A 462 15.09 -2.62 -38.27
C ILE A 462 15.89 -1.73 -39.24
N TYR A 463 16.51 -2.37 -40.23
CA TYR A 463 17.16 -1.68 -41.34
C TYR A 463 17.18 -2.54 -42.60
N ASP A 464 17.26 -1.87 -43.75
CA ASP A 464 17.43 -2.49 -45.04
C ASP A 464 18.91 -2.75 -45.31
N LYS A 465 19.29 -4.03 -45.31
CA LYS A 465 20.65 -4.51 -45.61
C LYS A 465 21.05 -4.24 -47.06
N SER A 466 20.10 -4.20 -47.99
CA SER A 466 20.40 -4.01 -49.42
C SER A 466 20.42 -2.54 -49.84
N GLY A 467 19.79 -1.66 -49.07
CA GLY A 467 19.55 -0.25 -49.44
C GLY A 467 18.55 -0.07 -50.59
N THR A 468 17.86 -1.13 -50.99
CA THR A 468 16.92 -1.18 -52.11
C THR A 468 15.59 -1.87 -51.76
N GLY A 469 15.37 -2.19 -50.49
CA GLY A 469 14.17 -2.81 -49.95
C GLY A 469 14.08 -4.32 -50.16
N SER A 470 15.17 -4.98 -50.56
CA SER A 470 15.14 -6.41 -50.94
C SER A 470 15.58 -7.35 -49.81
N ASN A 471 16.31 -6.85 -48.82
CA ASN A 471 16.82 -7.65 -47.70
C ASN A 471 16.80 -6.82 -46.42
N TRP A 472 16.09 -7.28 -45.40
CA TRP A 472 15.92 -6.54 -44.15
C TRP A 472 16.48 -7.35 -42.98
N ALA A 473 16.85 -6.64 -41.92
CA ALA A 473 17.16 -7.25 -40.64
C ALA A 473 16.60 -6.41 -39.52
N ASN A 474 16.18 -7.08 -38.46
CA ASN A 474 15.79 -6.47 -37.20
C ASN A 474 16.55 -7.16 -36.07
N PRO A 475 17.76 -6.70 -35.74
CA PRO A 475 18.55 -7.29 -34.66
C PRO A 475 17.87 -7.16 -33.29
N PRO A 476 18.04 -8.17 -32.42
CA PRO A 476 17.43 -8.17 -31.09
C PRO A 476 17.97 -7.06 -30.20
N TYR A 477 17.14 -6.63 -29.25
CA TYR A 477 17.61 -5.88 -28.08
C TYR A 477 18.39 -6.80 -27.13
N ASP A 478 19.19 -6.24 -26.22
CA ASP A 478 20.13 -7.05 -25.44
C ASP A 478 19.43 -8.07 -24.52
N TRP A 479 18.34 -7.70 -23.84
CA TRP A 479 17.57 -8.55 -22.91
C TRP A 479 16.22 -7.90 -22.51
N GLY A 480 15.34 -8.70 -21.88
CA GLY A 480 14.11 -8.24 -21.20
C GLY A 480 12.85 -8.18 -22.05
N TYR A 481 12.85 -8.80 -23.23
CA TYR A 481 11.74 -8.80 -24.18
C TYR A 481 11.47 -10.21 -24.68
N THR A 482 10.19 -10.53 -24.92
CA THR A 482 9.79 -11.79 -25.57
C THR A 482 9.95 -11.69 -27.07
N ASP A 483 10.05 -12.83 -27.74
CA ASP A 483 10.19 -12.91 -29.20
C ASP A 483 11.34 -12.04 -29.75
N ASN A 484 12.37 -11.91 -28.92
CA ASN A 484 13.52 -11.07 -29.16
C ASN A 484 14.74 -11.95 -29.47
N TRP A 485 15.04 -12.89 -28.58
CA TRP A 485 16.03 -13.94 -28.81
C TRP A 485 15.36 -15.30 -28.97
N ALA A 486 16.10 -16.26 -29.55
CA ALA A 486 15.66 -17.64 -29.63
C ALA A 486 15.28 -18.19 -28.24
N ASN A 487 14.23 -19.02 -28.17
CA ASN A 487 13.63 -19.49 -26.91
C ASN A 487 14.59 -20.17 -25.92
N ALA A 488 15.71 -20.72 -26.40
CA ALA A 488 16.73 -21.38 -25.57
C ALA A 488 17.86 -20.44 -25.11
N ASP A 489 17.89 -19.20 -25.61
CA ASP A 489 18.90 -18.21 -25.26
C ASP A 489 18.54 -17.54 -23.92
N VAL A 490 19.52 -17.45 -23.02
CA VAL A 490 19.35 -16.84 -21.70
C VAL A 490 18.91 -15.37 -21.77
N ARG A 491 19.21 -14.68 -22.87
CA ARG A 491 18.82 -13.28 -23.09
C ARG A 491 17.34 -13.10 -23.45
N GLY A 492 16.66 -14.18 -23.85
CA GLY A 492 15.21 -14.22 -24.06
C GLY A 492 14.43 -14.55 -22.79
N GLN A 493 15.11 -14.92 -21.71
CA GLN A 493 14.49 -15.21 -20.42
C GLN A 493 14.27 -13.92 -19.61
N ILE A 494 13.35 -13.97 -18.67
CA ILE A 494 12.89 -12.85 -17.86
C ILE A 494 13.16 -13.11 -16.39
N ASP A 495 13.73 -12.12 -15.71
CA ASP A 495 13.91 -12.05 -14.26
C ASP A 495 12.88 -11.06 -13.68
N LEU A 496 12.11 -11.50 -12.68
CA LEU A 496 11.06 -10.71 -12.03
C LEU A 496 11.62 -9.54 -11.21
N ASN A 497 12.91 -9.53 -10.89
CA ASN A 497 13.56 -8.37 -10.26
C ASN A 497 13.68 -7.17 -11.22
N TRP A 498 13.43 -7.36 -12.52
CA TRP A 498 13.33 -6.27 -13.49
C TRP A 498 11.97 -5.58 -13.50
N ALA A 499 11.02 -6.01 -12.66
CA ALA A 499 9.70 -5.38 -12.57
C ALA A 499 9.78 -3.93 -12.07
N VAL A 500 9.04 -3.04 -12.75
CA VAL A 500 8.86 -1.65 -12.36
C VAL A 500 7.38 -1.28 -12.28
N ASN A 501 7.02 -0.42 -11.34
CA ASN A 501 5.67 0.11 -11.22
C ASN A 501 5.39 1.20 -12.28
N ALA A 502 4.17 1.75 -12.27
CA ALA A 502 3.76 2.80 -13.20
C ALA A 502 4.59 4.11 -13.14
N LYS A 503 5.39 4.30 -12.08
CA LYS A 503 6.33 5.43 -11.93
C LYS A 503 7.74 5.10 -12.42
N GLY A 504 8.00 3.86 -12.85
CA GLY A 504 9.32 3.38 -13.20
C GLY A 504 10.21 3.02 -12.01
N GLU A 505 9.63 2.90 -10.81
CA GLU A 505 10.37 2.48 -9.61
C GLU A 505 10.45 0.94 -9.58
N SER A 506 11.62 0.40 -9.25
CA SER A 506 11.81 -1.06 -9.12
C SER A 506 10.95 -1.63 -8.00
N VAL A 507 10.31 -2.78 -8.28
CA VAL A 507 9.46 -3.50 -7.34
C VAL A 507 9.97 -4.92 -7.18
N LYS A 508 10.20 -5.34 -5.93
CA LYS A 508 10.55 -6.72 -5.62
C LYS A 508 9.29 -7.57 -5.44
N LEU A 509 8.87 -8.25 -6.50
CA LEU A 509 7.75 -9.18 -6.48
C LEU A 509 8.16 -10.50 -5.79
N LYS A 510 7.27 -11.12 -5.02
CA LYS A 510 7.51 -12.48 -4.48
C LYS A 510 7.19 -13.58 -5.51
N GLY A 511 6.34 -13.25 -6.48
CA GLY A 511 5.91 -14.12 -7.57
C GLY A 511 4.76 -13.50 -8.35
N ILE A 512 4.33 -14.14 -9.43
CA ILE A 512 3.29 -13.65 -10.35
C ILE A 512 2.32 -14.77 -10.75
N ASN A 513 1.12 -14.40 -11.22
CA ASN A 513 0.12 -15.33 -11.75
C ASN A 513 -0.27 -15.01 -13.18
N PHE A 514 -0.08 -13.76 -13.60
CA PHE A 514 -0.55 -13.24 -14.87
C PHE A 514 0.58 -12.56 -15.62
N ILE A 515 0.57 -12.74 -16.93
CA ILE A 515 1.48 -12.06 -17.85
C ILE A 515 0.64 -11.43 -18.96
N LYS A 516 1.00 -10.21 -19.34
CA LYS A 516 0.54 -9.56 -20.55
C LYS A 516 1.74 -9.30 -21.44
N VAL A 517 1.63 -9.70 -22.70
CA VAL A 517 2.61 -9.38 -23.75
C VAL A 517 1.95 -8.46 -24.75
N TYR A 518 2.66 -7.41 -25.17
CA TYR A 518 2.22 -6.56 -26.26
C TYR A 518 3.36 -6.17 -27.22
N ASN A 519 3.05 -5.99 -28.50
CA ASN A 519 4.05 -5.62 -29.50
C ASN A 519 4.61 -4.20 -29.21
N SER A 520 5.94 -4.08 -29.25
CA SER A 520 6.68 -2.91 -28.79
C SER A 520 6.76 -1.74 -29.77
N ASN A 521 6.54 -1.99 -31.07
CA ASN A 521 6.82 -1.00 -32.10
C ASN A 521 5.89 -1.14 -33.32
N ARG A 522 6.08 -0.27 -34.32
CA ARG A 522 5.24 -0.18 -35.53
C ARG A 522 6.04 -0.29 -36.83
N ALA A 523 7.26 -0.84 -36.74
CA ALA A 523 8.18 -0.84 -37.87
C ALA A 523 7.75 -1.81 -38.97
N ASP A 524 8.22 -1.57 -40.19
CA ASP A 524 7.88 -2.33 -41.39
C ASP A 524 9.16 -2.72 -42.14
N GLY A 525 9.26 -3.99 -42.53
CA GLY A 525 10.37 -4.58 -43.27
C GLY A 525 10.08 -4.76 -44.76
N GLY A 526 9.33 -3.85 -45.36
CA GLY A 526 8.95 -3.89 -46.76
C GLY A 526 8.13 -5.13 -47.10
N TRP A 527 8.66 -6.02 -47.94
CA TRP A 527 7.94 -7.22 -48.37
C TRP A 527 7.68 -8.23 -47.24
N LEU A 528 8.44 -8.15 -46.13
CA LEU A 528 8.22 -8.95 -44.93
C LEU A 528 7.02 -8.48 -44.10
N GLY A 529 6.51 -7.27 -44.35
CA GLY A 529 5.42 -6.67 -43.59
C GLY A 529 5.86 -6.04 -42.27
N GLU A 530 4.89 -5.85 -41.37
CA GLU A 530 5.14 -5.25 -40.07
C GLU A 530 5.94 -6.17 -39.15
N VAL A 531 6.72 -5.57 -38.26
CA VAL A 531 7.32 -6.27 -37.11
C VAL A 531 6.20 -6.59 -36.11
N SER A 532 5.90 -7.87 -35.94
CA SER A 532 4.80 -8.39 -35.13
C SER A 532 5.33 -9.38 -34.12
N THR A 533 5.13 -9.12 -32.83
CA THR A 533 5.43 -10.14 -31.82
C THR A 533 4.52 -11.34 -32.00
N GLU A 534 5.11 -12.54 -32.05
CA GLU A 534 4.41 -13.80 -31.90
C GLU A 534 4.61 -14.41 -30.51
N VAL A 535 3.52 -14.99 -29.99
CA VAL A 535 3.55 -15.77 -28.74
C VAL A 535 3.18 -17.20 -29.07
N SER A 536 4.05 -18.15 -28.71
CA SER A 536 3.89 -19.59 -28.97
C SER A 536 3.79 -20.43 -27.70
N GLY A 537 3.98 -19.83 -26.52
CA GLY A 537 3.85 -20.54 -25.25
C GLY A 537 4.62 -19.89 -24.12
N PHE A 538 4.91 -20.68 -23.08
CA PHE A 538 5.56 -20.21 -21.86
C PHE A 538 6.31 -21.36 -21.19
N LYS A 539 7.39 -21.03 -20.46
CA LYS A 539 8.06 -21.94 -19.54
C LYS A 539 8.43 -21.22 -18.23
N ASP A 540 7.99 -21.77 -17.10
CA ASP A 540 8.53 -21.48 -15.78
C ASP A 540 9.90 -22.20 -15.64
N LEU A 541 10.95 -21.43 -15.36
CA LEU A 541 12.30 -21.94 -15.17
C LEU A 541 12.50 -22.53 -13.76
N ASN A 542 11.53 -22.32 -12.87
CA ASN A 542 11.49 -22.94 -11.55
C ASN A 542 11.01 -24.40 -11.57
N LEU A 543 10.39 -24.82 -12.67
CA LEU A 543 9.87 -26.17 -12.88
C LEU A 543 10.82 -27.00 -13.76
N PRO A 544 10.86 -28.33 -13.56
CA PRO A 544 11.68 -29.23 -14.36
C PRO A 544 11.32 -29.24 -15.86
#